data_AF-A0A7R9ITM3-F1
#
_entry.id   AF-A0A7R9ITM3-F1
#
_cell.length_a   1.000
_cell.length_b   1.000
_cell.length_c   1.000
_cell.angle_alpha   90.00
_cell.angle_beta   90.00
_cell.angle_gamma   90.00
#
_symmetry.space_group_name_H-M   'P 1'
#
loop_
_entity.id
_entity.type
_entity.pdbx_description
1 polymer ?
#
loop_
_entity_poly.entity_id
_entity_poly.type
_entity_poly.pdbx_seq_one_letter_code
_entity_poly.pdbx_strand_id
1 'polypeptide(L)'
;MPTYKRTKVVATLREYLEIEYRVKYYKERKFTRETMKGSTPSVPLQDNLTDCGLFTLQYAESFLKKPVVDFHLPITSLKNMFPLEAAKSKRSEIQQIIYKILLETKANIDDLNLPFYYPLQVDT
;
A
#
# COMPACT_ATOMS: atom_id res chain seq x y z
N MET A 1 -1.47 -9.97 20.07
CA MET A 1 -2.83 -10.49 19.80
C MET A 1 -3.42 -9.75 18.60
N PRO A 2 -3.96 -10.43 17.57
CA PRO A 2 -4.66 -9.75 16.47
C PRO A 2 -5.94 -9.07 16.99
N THR A 3 -6.23 -7.86 16.51
CA THR A 3 -7.48 -7.17 16.87
C THR A 3 -8.67 -7.85 16.18
N TYR A 4 -9.86 -7.82 16.80
CA TYR A 4 -11.09 -8.44 16.26
C TYR A 4 -11.36 -8.04 14.79
N LYS A 5 -11.13 -6.77 14.43
CA LYS A 5 -11.27 -6.28 13.05
C LYS A 5 -10.32 -6.99 12.08
N ARG A 6 -9.06 -7.21 12.44
CA ARG A 6 -8.07 -7.90 11.58
C ARG A 6 -8.45 -9.35 11.36
N THR A 7 -8.92 -10.04 12.40
CA THR A 7 -9.39 -11.43 12.29
C THR A 7 -10.58 -11.56 11.34
N LYS A 8 -11.49 -10.58 11.36
CA LYS A 8 -12.63 -10.53 10.42
C LYS A 8 -12.19 -10.30 8.97
N VAL A 9 -11.27 -9.36 8.71
CA VAL A 9 -10.75 -9.11 7.36
C VAL A 9 -10.12 -10.38 6.77
N VAL A 10 -9.28 -11.08 7.52
CA VAL A 10 -8.65 -12.32 7.01
C VAL A 10 -9.69 -13.42 6.78
N ALA A 11 -10.74 -13.52 7.61
CA ALA A 11 -11.84 -14.46 7.37
C ALA A 11 -12.57 -14.15 6.06
N THR A 12 -12.95 -12.89 5.84
CA THR A 12 -13.61 -12.45 4.61
C THR A 12 -12.74 -12.68 3.37
N LEU A 13 -11.42 -12.44 3.46
CA LEU A 13 -10.50 -12.72 2.35
C LEU A 13 -10.44 -14.23 2.03
N ARG A 14 -10.43 -15.10 3.04
CA ARG A 14 -10.48 -16.56 2.82
C ARG A 14 -11.77 -16.97 2.12
N GLU A 15 -12.92 -16.51 2.61
CA GLU A 15 -14.23 -16.80 2.02
C GLU A 15 -14.31 -16.32 0.57
N TYR A 16 -13.84 -15.10 0.28
CA TYR A 16 -13.76 -14.57 -1.07
C TYR A 16 -12.89 -15.45 -1.97
N LEU A 17 -11.70 -15.86 -1.52
CA LEU A 17 -10.78 -16.69 -2.29
C LEU A 17 -11.34 -18.09 -2.57
N GLU A 18 -12.15 -18.67 -1.67
CA GLU A 18 -12.85 -19.94 -1.93
C GLU A 18 -13.80 -19.80 -3.12
N ILE A 19 -14.59 -18.73 -3.15
CA ILE A 19 -15.55 -18.46 -4.24
C ILE A 19 -14.80 -18.16 -5.53
N GLU A 20 -13.81 -17.28 -5.51
CA GLU A 20 -13.01 -16.90 -6.67
C GLU A 20 -12.30 -18.12 -7.27
N TYR A 21 -11.72 -19.00 -6.45
CA TYR A 21 -11.08 -20.22 -6.92
C TYR A 21 -12.08 -21.16 -7.60
N ARG A 22 -13.28 -21.30 -7.02
CA ARG A 22 -14.35 -22.12 -7.62
C ARG A 22 -14.82 -21.57 -8.96
N VAL A 23 -15.01 -20.25 -9.07
CA VAL A 23 -15.45 -19.61 -10.33
C VAL A 23 -14.37 -19.73 -11.40
N LYS A 24 -13.10 -19.49 -11.05
CA LYS A 24 -12.00 -19.44 -12.02
C LYS A 24 -11.52 -20.82 -12.49
N TYR A 25 -11.55 -21.82 -11.60
CA TYR A 25 -10.96 -23.14 -11.88
C TYR A 25 -11.98 -24.28 -11.89
N TYR A 26 -13.27 -24.01 -11.62
CA TYR A 26 -14.33 -25.02 -11.50
C TYR A 26 -13.99 -26.14 -10.50
N LYS A 27 -13.24 -25.81 -9.45
CA LYS A 27 -12.76 -26.72 -8.41
C LYS A 27 -12.97 -26.13 -7.03
N GLU A 28 -13.19 -26.98 -6.03
CA GLU A 28 -13.21 -26.54 -4.64
C GLU A 28 -11.79 -26.49 -4.05
N ARG A 29 -11.50 -25.42 -3.30
CA ARG A 29 -10.30 -25.30 -2.47
C ARG A 29 -10.67 -24.58 -1.20
N LYS A 30 -10.34 -25.16 -0.05
CA LYS A 30 -10.58 -24.56 1.26
C LYS A 30 -9.40 -23.68 1.69
N PHE A 31 -9.70 -22.44 2.07
CA PHE A 31 -8.74 -21.51 2.66
C PHE A 31 -9.04 -21.40 4.16
N THR A 32 -8.30 -22.14 4.98
CA THR A 32 -8.48 -22.20 6.43
C THR A 32 -7.40 -21.39 7.16
N ARG A 33 -7.42 -21.40 8.50
CA ARG A 33 -6.37 -20.74 9.29
C ARG A 33 -5.02 -21.43 9.14
N GLU A 34 -5.01 -22.70 8.80
CA GLU A 34 -3.83 -23.56 8.63
C GLU A 34 -3.27 -23.42 7.21
N THR A 35 -4.14 -23.42 6.19
CA THR A 35 -3.72 -23.35 4.77
C THR A 35 -3.45 -21.92 4.29
N MET A 36 -4.05 -20.90 4.94
CA MET A 36 -3.78 -19.49 4.70
C MET A 36 -3.72 -18.73 6.04
N LYS A 37 -2.52 -18.71 6.64
CA LYS A 37 -2.28 -18.02 7.92
C LYS A 37 -2.40 -16.52 7.75
N GLY A 38 -3.10 -15.87 8.69
CA GLY A 38 -3.11 -14.42 8.80
C GLY A 38 -1.92 -13.95 9.63
N SER A 39 -1.26 -12.86 9.23
CA SER A 39 -0.15 -12.27 9.98
C SER A 39 -0.23 -10.75 9.95
N THR A 40 0.35 -10.11 10.97
CA THR A 40 0.58 -8.67 10.99
C THR A 40 2.10 -8.45 11.12
N PRO A 41 2.82 -8.27 10.01
CA PRO A 41 4.27 -8.05 10.05
C PRO A 41 4.61 -6.76 10.79
N SER A 42 5.82 -6.69 11.34
CA SER A 42 6.34 -5.44 11.89
C SER A 42 6.83 -4.57 10.73
N VAL A 43 6.27 -3.37 10.58
CA VAL A 43 6.55 -2.41 9.49
C VAL A 43 6.68 -1.00 10.06
N PRO A 44 7.28 -0.03 9.34
CA PRO A 44 7.24 1.38 9.75
C PRO A 44 5.80 1.85 9.90
N LEU A 45 5.49 2.61 10.96
CA LEU A 45 4.14 3.07 11.27
C LEU A 45 4.06 4.60 11.13
N GLN A 46 2.89 5.08 10.71
CA GLN A 46 2.55 6.49 10.78
C GLN A 46 2.35 6.92 12.25
N ASP A 47 2.65 8.18 12.53
CA ASP A 47 2.42 8.84 13.82
C ASP A 47 1.09 9.62 13.87
N ASN A 48 0.37 9.71 12.75
CA ASN A 48 -0.87 10.47 12.61
C ASN A 48 -2.02 9.63 12.00
N LEU A 49 -3.21 10.25 11.86
CA LEU A 49 -4.42 9.61 11.35
C LEU A 49 -4.74 9.93 9.88
N THR A 50 -3.96 10.80 9.24
CA THR A 50 -4.26 11.37 7.91
C THR A 50 -3.40 10.81 6.79
N ASP A 51 -2.25 10.23 7.11
CA ASP A 51 -1.26 9.77 6.12
C ASP A 51 -1.35 8.26 5.81
N CYS A 52 -2.45 7.61 6.22
CA CYS A 52 -2.60 6.16 6.06
C CYS A 52 -2.57 5.74 4.57
N GLY A 53 -3.07 6.60 3.68
CA GLY A 53 -2.98 6.41 2.24
C GLY A 53 -1.55 6.54 1.71
N LEU A 54 -0.75 7.49 2.22
CA LEU A 54 0.64 7.66 1.82
C LEU A 54 1.49 6.45 2.24
N PHE A 55 1.30 5.96 3.46
CA PHE A 55 1.95 4.74 3.92
C PHE A 55 1.52 3.52 3.11
N THR A 56 0.25 3.42 2.72
CA THR A 56 -0.23 2.36 1.83
C THR A 56 0.50 2.34 0.50
N LEU A 57 0.67 3.51 -0.13
CA LEU A 57 1.42 3.65 -1.37
C LEU A 57 2.91 3.33 -1.16
N GLN A 58 3.51 3.79 -0.07
CA GLN A 58 4.92 3.50 0.24
C GLN A 58 5.17 2.01 0.50
N TYR A 59 4.25 1.30 1.18
CA TYR A 59 4.32 -0.16 1.33
C TYR A 59 4.31 -0.86 -0.04
N ALA A 60 3.40 -0.46 -0.93
CA ALA A 60 3.31 -1.03 -2.26
C ALA A 60 4.59 -0.78 -3.07
N GLU A 61 5.10 0.46 -3.08
CA GLU A 61 6.33 0.81 -3.77
C GLU A 61 7.54 0.03 -3.25
N SER A 62 7.71 -0.04 -1.93
CA SER A 62 8.81 -0.80 -1.32
C SER A 62 8.69 -2.31 -1.60
N PHE A 63 7.47 -2.86 -1.59
CA PHE A 63 7.23 -4.27 -1.89
C PHE A 63 7.57 -4.60 -3.35
N LEU A 64 7.21 -3.72 -4.29
CA LEU A 64 7.52 -3.90 -5.71
C LEU A 64 9.02 -3.77 -5.99
N LYS A 65 9.74 -2.88 -5.28
CA LYS A 65 11.20 -2.74 -5.41
C LYS A 65 11.98 -3.88 -4.78
N LYS A 66 11.54 -4.35 -3.61
CA LYS A 66 12.18 -5.43 -2.85
C LYS A 66 11.10 -6.34 -2.27
N PRO A 67 10.67 -7.37 -3.00
CA PRO A 67 9.60 -8.25 -2.55
C PRO A 67 10.03 -9.04 -1.31
N VAL A 68 9.03 -9.39 -0.49
CA VAL A 68 9.24 -10.25 0.67
C VAL A 68 9.48 -11.67 0.17
N VAL A 69 10.62 -12.25 0.54
CA VAL A 69 11.00 -13.63 0.15
C VAL A 69 10.81 -14.62 1.29
N ASP A 70 10.90 -14.16 2.54
CA ASP A 70 10.74 -14.97 3.73
C ASP A 70 9.41 -14.64 4.43
N PHE A 71 8.52 -15.63 4.46
CA PHE A 71 7.19 -15.53 5.07
C PHE A 71 7.09 -16.33 6.39
N HIS A 72 8.20 -16.80 6.95
CA HIS A 72 8.19 -17.46 8.26
C HIS A 72 7.77 -16.46 9.34
N LEU A 73 6.92 -16.94 10.26
CA LEU A 73 6.37 -16.10 11.33
C LEU A 73 7.25 -16.18 12.59
N PRO A 74 7.51 -15.06 13.28
CA PRO A 74 7.03 -13.70 12.98
C PRO A 74 7.86 -12.99 11.89
N ILE A 75 7.18 -12.26 10.99
CA ILE A 75 7.84 -11.44 9.96
C ILE A 75 8.30 -10.11 10.58
N THR A 76 9.58 -10.04 10.98
CA THR A 76 10.20 -8.86 11.63
C THR A 76 11.14 -8.09 10.72
N SER A 77 11.57 -8.69 9.61
CA SER A 77 12.51 -8.12 8.64
C SER A 77 12.02 -6.82 7.99
N LEU A 78 10.71 -6.56 8.01
CA LEU A 78 10.09 -5.39 7.39
C LEU A 78 10.07 -4.16 8.29
N LYS A 79 10.55 -4.22 9.54
CA LYS A 79 10.48 -3.08 10.48
C LYS A 79 11.16 -1.82 9.94
N ASN A 80 12.24 -2.01 9.17
CA ASN A 80 13.01 -0.94 8.53
C ASN A 80 12.89 -1.01 6.99
N MET A 81 11.72 -1.43 6.47
CA MET A 81 11.49 -1.58 5.03
C MET A 81 11.69 -0.28 4.23
N PHE A 82 11.51 0.88 4.89
CA PHE A 82 11.84 2.20 4.38
C PHE A 82 12.03 3.19 5.54
N PRO A 83 12.77 4.30 5.35
CA PRO A 83 12.81 5.40 6.32
C PRO A 83 11.47 6.15 6.35
N LEU A 84 11.01 6.59 7.52
CA LEU A 84 9.73 7.30 7.66
C LEU A 84 9.62 8.55 6.77
N GLU A 85 10.74 9.23 6.53
CA GLU A 85 10.80 10.41 5.66
C GLU A 85 10.37 10.10 4.22
N ALA A 86 10.58 8.88 3.71
CA ALA A 86 10.11 8.48 2.38
C ALA A 86 8.58 8.49 2.27
N ALA A 87 7.87 8.14 3.35
CA ALA A 87 6.41 8.22 3.37
C ALA A 87 5.93 9.67 3.54
N LYS A 88 6.68 10.51 4.28
CA LYS A 88 6.34 11.92 4.51
C LYS A 88 6.55 12.78 3.26
N SER A 89 7.64 12.56 2.50
CA SER A 89 7.90 13.26 1.22
C SER A 89 6.95 12.86 0.10
N LYS A 90 6.31 11.68 0.23
CA LYS A 90 5.43 11.07 -0.79
C LYS A 90 4.35 12.00 -1.31
N ARG A 91 3.78 12.85 -0.46
CA ARG A 91 2.74 13.82 -0.87
C ARG A 91 3.26 14.80 -1.93
N SER A 92 4.46 15.35 -1.70
CA SER A 92 5.12 16.26 -2.64
C SER A 92 5.53 15.54 -3.93
N GLU A 93 6.08 14.32 -3.81
CA GLU A 93 6.45 13.49 -4.96
C GLU A 93 5.23 13.19 -5.85
N ILE A 94 4.09 12.79 -5.26
CA ILE A 94 2.85 12.54 -6.00
C ILE A 94 2.37 13.82 -6.71
N GLN A 95 2.41 14.96 -6.02
CA GLN A 95 2.03 16.24 -6.62
C GLN A 95 2.91 16.58 -7.82
N GLN A 96 4.24 16.42 -7.72
CA GLN A 96 5.17 16.65 -8.83
C GLN A 96 4.89 15.71 -10.01
N ILE A 97 4.60 14.44 -9.75
CA ILE A 97 4.22 13.47 -10.79
C ILE A 97 2.93 13.91 -11.49
N ILE A 98 1.92 14.33 -10.73
CA ILE A 98 0.66 14.83 -11.30
C ILE A 98 0.93 16.05 -12.21
N TYR A 99 1.69 17.04 -11.74
CA TYR A 99 2.05 18.21 -12.55
C TYR A 99 2.78 17.82 -13.84
N LYS A 100 3.77 16.91 -13.74
CA LYS A 100 4.49 16.42 -14.91
C LYS A 100 3.54 15.79 -15.95
N ILE A 101 2.64 14.92 -15.51
CA ILE A 101 1.66 14.27 -16.39
C ILE A 101 0.71 15.31 -17.01
N LEU A 102 0.27 16.31 -16.26
CA LEU A 102 -0.61 17.37 -16.78
C LEU A 102 0.07 18.22 -17.85
N LEU A 103 1.35 18.58 -17.65
CA LEU A 103 2.15 19.30 -18.64
C LEU A 103 2.34 18.48 -19.92
N GLU A 104 2.63 17.17 -19.79
CA GLU A 104 2.79 16.26 -20.91
C GLU A 104 1.48 16.06 -21.70
N THR A 105 0.34 16.01 -21.00
CA THR A 105 -0.98 15.78 -21.61
C THR A 105 -1.67 17.05 -22.11
N LYS A 106 -1.09 18.23 -21.88
CA LYS A 106 -1.69 19.55 -22.16
C LYS A 106 -3.08 19.73 -21.54
N ALA A 107 -3.36 19.04 -20.44
CA ALA A 107 -4.60 19.19 -19.71
C ALA A 107 -4.64 20.55 -19.01
N ASN A 108 -5.83 21.13 -18.86
CA ASN A 108 -5.98 22.37 -18.13
C ASN A 108 -5.75 22.13 -16.63
N ILE A 109 -4.66 22.68 -16.10
CA ILE A 109 -4.25 22.53 -14.70
C ILE A 109 -5.19 23.29 -13.76
N ASP A 110 -5.81 24.37 -14.25
CA ASP A 110 -6.69 25.23 -13.47
C ASP A 110 -7.97 24.50 -13.01
N ASP A 111 -8.36 23.43 -13.71
CA ASP A 111 -9.56 22.64 -13.38
C ASP A 111 -9.35 21.69 -12.18
N LEU A 112 -8.10 21.36 -11.82
CA LEU A 112 -7.82 20.34 -10.79
C LEU A 112 -7.80 20.86 -9.35
N ASN A 113 -7.87 22.19 -9.14
CA ASN A 113 -7.86 22.84 -7.82
C ASN A 113 -6.86 22.20 -6.84
N LEU A 114 -5.64 21.94 -7.31
CA LEU A 114 -4.59 21.32 -6.50
C LEU A 114 -4.11 22.33 -5.46
N PRO A 115 -3.94 21.94 -4.19
CA PRO A 115 -3.42 22.84 -3.17
C PRO A 115 -2.01 23.29 -3.57
N PHE A 116 -1.86 24.60 -3.82
CA PHE A 116 -0.58 25.22 -4.14
C PHE A 116 0.35 25.10 -2.93
N TYR A 117 1.31 24.18 -2.99
CA TYR A 117 2.55 24.28 -2.23
C TYR A 117 3.62 24.82 -3.18
N TYR A 118 4.11 26.02 -2.87
CA TYR A 118 5.16 26.77 -3.56
C TYR A 118 6.47 25.99 -3.77
N PRO A 119 7.35 26.49 -4.66
CA PRO A 119 7.27 26.41 -6.11
C PRO A 119 8.03 25.18 -6.63
N LEU A 120 7.66 24.73 -7.84
CA LEU A 120 8.48 23.86 -8.66
C LEU A 120 9.88 24.49 -8.78
N GLN A 121 10.92 23.85 -8.25
CA GLN A 121 12.29 24.11 -8.70
C GLN A 121 12.34 23.65 -10.15
N VAL A 122 12.03 24.58 -11.04
CA VAL A 122 12.36 24.48 -12.46
C VAL A 122 13.87 24.68 -12.49
N ASP A 123 14.63 23.60 -12.53
CA ASP A 123 16.06 23.66 -12.83
C ASP A 123 16.22 24.36 -14.18
N THR A 124 16.92 25.49 -14.15
CA THR A 124 17.37 26.29 -15.31
C THR A 124 18.36 25.52 -16.17
#